data_AF-A0A954QGE6-F1
#
_entry.id   AF-A0A954QGE6-F1
#
_cell.length_a   1.000
_cell.length_b   1.000
_cell.length_c   1.000
_cell.angle_alpha   90.00
_cell.angle_beta   90.00
_cell.angle_gamma   90.00
#
_symmetry.space_group_name_H-M   'P 1'
#
loop_
_entity.id
_entity.type
_entity.pdbx_description
1 polymer ?
#
loop_
_entity_poly.entity_id
_entity_poly.type
_entity_poly.pdbx_seq_one_letter_code
_entity_poly.pdbx_strand_id
1 'polypeptide(L)'
;MSDAISAEVKALIMQLSARDAARREHARAELIELGGSEVTRALMVELNDPRSYVRWEAAKCLCAISDPTAAAALAVHLDDDDPDVRWLAAEALAQLGDDGLTATLTGAIRLATSRDYCRAAHHVFHEYQRRGKRVHLMTSLMQACVGPQPALSLPVEAFRALFQLQGKVPAPIAC
;
A
#
# COMPACT_ATOMS: atom_id res chain seq x y z
N MET A 1 -25.05 10.22 11.79
CA MET A 1 -24.99 11.32 10.80
C MET A 1 -23.90 12.30 11.22
N SER A 2 -22.69 12.07 10.70
CA SER A 2 -21.69 13.09 10.38
C SER A 2 -20.57 12.37 9.64
N ASP A 3 -20.82 12.00 8.38
CA ASP A 3 -19.77 11.52 7.47
C ASP A 3 -18.83 12.65 7.02
N ALA A 4 -19.02 13.86 7.56
CA ALA A 4 -18.22 15.03 7.28
C ALA A 4 -16.88 14.93 8.04
N ILE A 5 -15.79 15.15 7.30
CA ILE A 5 -14.47 15.40 7.89
C ILE A 5 -14.58 16.69 8.73
N SER A 6 -14.15 16.62 9.97
CA SER A 6 -14.06 17.72 10.92
C SER A 6 -13.28 18.89 10.33
N ALA A 7 -13.63 20.11 10.74
CA ALA A 7 -12.96 21.32 10.27
C ALA A 7 -11.45 21.30 10.59
N GLU A 8 -11.09 20.68 11.71
CA GLU A 8 -9.71 20.48 12.16
C GLU A 8 -8.93 19.56 11.21
N VAL A 9 -9.39 18.32 10.99
CA VAL A 9 -8.74 17.39 10.04
C VAL A 9 -8.65 18.00 8.65
N LYS A 10 -9.72 18.67 8.19
CA LYS A 10 -9.73 19.34 6.89
C LYS A 10 -8.67 20.44 6.80
N ALA A 11 -8.50 21.24 7.86
CA ALA A 11 -7.48 22.30 7.89
C ALA A 11 -6.06 21.72 7.85
N LEU A 12 -5.81 20.64 8.59
CA LEU A 12 -4.51 19.97 8.60
C LEU A 12 -4.17 19.31 7.25
N ILE A 13 -5.15 18.67 6.61
CA ILE A 13 -4.98 18.13 5.24
C ILE A 13 -4.58 19.22 4.26
N MET A 14 -5.22 20.40 4.30
CA MET A 14 -4.80 21.52 3.44
C MET A 14 -3.36 21.95 3.71
N GLN A 15 -2.91 21.91 4.96
CA GLN A 15 -1.55 22.29 5.35
C GLN A 15 -0.48 21.29 4.90
N LEU A 16 -0.81 20.02 4.63
CA LEU A 16 0.12 19.09 3.96
C LEU A 16 0.58 19.60 2.59
N SER A 17 -0.23 20.46 1.95
CA SER A 17 0.12 21.07 0.68
C SER A 17 0.84 22.43 0.79
N ALA A 18 1.12 22.90 2.01
CA ALA A 18 1.73 24.21 2.25
C ALA A 18 3.13 24.30 1.63
N ARG A 19 3.51 25.49 1.14
CA ARG A 19 4.87 25.73 0.62
C ARG A 19 5.95 25.62 1.70
N ASP A 20 5.59 25.98 2.91
CA ASP A 20 6.46 25.99 4.08
C ASP A 20 6.60 24.57 4.66
N ALA A 21 7.84 24.07 4.70
CA ALA A 21 8.15 22.73 5.16
C ALA A 21 7.82 22.52 6.65
N ALA A 22 8.00 23.55 7.48
CA ALA A 22 7.69 23.45 8.92
C ALA A 22 6.17 23.28 9.15
N ARG A 23 5.34 23.98 8.35
CA ARG A 23 3.88 23.80 8.39
C ARG A 23 3.44 22.43 7.89
N ARG A 24 4.05 21.91 6.82
CA ARG A 24 3.75 20.53 6.37
C ARG A 24 4.12 19.50 7.43
N GLU A 25 5.27 19.67 8.06
CA GLU A 25 5.74 18.77 9.12
C GLU A 25 4.85 18.80 10.35
N HIS A 26 4.45 20.00 10.79
CA HIS A 26 3.52 20.16 11.89
C HIS A 26 2.17 19.48 11.59
N ALA A 27 1.59 19.77 10.41
CA ALA A 27 0.33 19.16 10.00
C ALA A 27 0.41 17.63 9.91
N ARG A 28 1.51 17.09 9.39
CA ARG A 28 1.75 15.64 9.38
C ARG A 28 1.81 15.07 10.79
N ALA A 29 2.58 15.68 11.69
CA ALA A 29 2.73 15.19 13.06
C ALA A 29 1.38 15.17 13.79
N GLU A 30 0.59 16.23 13.63
CA GLU A 30 -0.73 16.36 14.25
C GLU A 30 -1.75 15.37 13.66
N LEU A 31 -1.75 15.15 12.34
CA LEU A 31 -2.60 14.13 11.72
C LEU A 31 -2.24 12.71 12.20
N ILE A 32 -0.94 12.42 12.38
CA ILE A 32 -0.49 11.13 12.91
C ILE A 32 -0.92 10.96 14.38
N GLU A 33 -0.81 12.01 15.18
CA GLU A 33 -1.22 12.00 16.60
C GLU A 33 -2.73 11.85 16.75
N LEU A 34 -3.52 12.54 15.93
CA LEU A 34 -4.98 12.41 15.91
C LEU A 34 -5.40 10.99 15.50
N GLY A 35 -4.83 10.49 14.41
CA GLY A 35 -5.12 9.17 13.87
C GLY A 35 -6.63 8.89 13.70
N GLY A 36 -7.00 7.61 13.76
CA GLY A 36 -8.40 7.19 13.68
C GLY A 36 -8.98 7.17 12.27
N SER A 37 -10.16 6.56 12.14
CA SER A 37 -10.77 6.24 10.85
C SER A 37 -11.13 7.48 10.01
N GLU A 38 -11.43 8.60 10.65
CA GLU A 38 -11.69 9.86 9.97
C GLU A 38 -10.45 10.38 9.25
N VAL A 39 -9.32 10.44 9.96
CA VAL A 39 -8.03 10.89 9.41
C VAL A 39 -7.56 9.91 8.32
N THR A 40 -7.64 8.60 8.58
CA THR A 40 -7.30 7.57 7.58
C THR A 40 -8.09 7.78 6.29
N ARG A 41 -9.41 7.95 6.38
CA ARG A 41 -10.27 8.17 5.21
C ARG A 41 -9.94 9.48 4.49
N ALA A 42 -9.62 10.55 5.22
CA ALA A 42 -9.22 11.81 4.61
C ALA A 42 -7.90 11.68 3.83
N LEU A 43 -6.88 11.05 4.44
CA LEU A 43 -5.59 10.82 3.80
C LEU A 43 -5.68 9.90 2.57
N MET A 44 -6.59 8.91 2.59
CA MET A 44 -6.84 8.06 1.42
C MET A 44 -7.36 8.84 0.21
N VAL A 45 -8.05 9.96 0.42
CA VAL A 45 -8.47 10.85 -0.69
C VAL A 45 -7.25 11.55 -1.27
N GLU A 46 -6.37 12.07 -0.41
CA GLU A 46 -5.15 12.80 -0.80
C GLU A 46 -4.12 11.94 -1.53
N LEU A 47 -4.20 10.60 -1.40
CA LEU A 47 -3.44 9.70 -2.26
C LEU A 47 -3.74 9.91 -3.75
N ASN A 48 -4.89 10.47 -4.13
CA ASN A 48 -5.21 10.72 -5.55
C ASN A 48 -4.94 12.17 -5.98
N ASP A 49 -4.25 12.98 -5.18
CA ASP A 49 -3.95 14.36 -5.54
C ASP A 49 -3.03 14.41 -6.78
N PRO A 50 -3.27 15.33 -7.74
CA PRO A 50 -2.43 15.47 -8.93
C PRO A 50 -0.97 15.79 -8.62
N ARG A 51 -0.66 16.30 -7.43
CA ARG A 51 0.69 16.69 -7.01
C ARG A 51 1.33 15.55 -6.23
N SER A 52 2.43 14.99 -6.75
CA SER A 52 3.08 13.84 -6.12
C SER A 52 3.55 14.08 -4.69
N TYR A 53 3.96 15.31 -4.37
CA TYR A 53 4.36 15.66 -3.00
C TYR A 53 3.20 15.58 -1.98
N VAL A 54 1.96 15.82 -2.41
CA VAL A 54 0.77 15.65 -1.53
C VAL A 54 0.49 14.18 -1.32
N ARG A 55 0.54 13.38 -2.40
CA ARG A 55 0.43 11.91 -2.31
C ARG A 55 1.51 11.31 -1.41
N TRP A 56 2.72 11.84 -1.48
CA TRP A 56 3.85 11.44 -0.64
C TRP A 56 3.57 11.72 0.84
N GLU A 57 3.11 12.93 1.18
CA GLU A 57 2.75 13.26 2.57
C GLU A 57 1.59 12.37 3.06
N ALA A 58 0.60 12.11 2.22
CA ALA A 58 -0.53 11.24 2.54
C ALA A 58 -0.07 9.79 2.79
N ALA A 59 0.73 9.22 1.90
CA ALA A 59 1.29 7.87 2.05
C ALA A 59 2.18 7.77 3.31
N LYS A 60 2.96 8.82 3.61
CA LYS A 60 3.80 8.89 4.81
C LYS A 60 2.97 8.91 6.09
N CYS A 61 1.89 9.70 6.13
CA CYS A 61 0.96 9.72 7.27
C CYS A 61 0.29 8.35 7.45
N LEU A 62 -0.23 7.77 6.37
CA LEU A 62 -0.90 6.46 6.40
C LEU A 62 0.03 5.33 6.86
N CYS A 63 1.30 5.38 6.45
CA CYS A 63 2.34 4.47 6.94
C CYS A 63 2.48 4.57 8.47
N ALA A 64 2.65 5.79 8.99
CA ALA A 64 2.81 6.02 10.43
C ALA A 64 1.54 5.67 11.25
N ILE A 65 0.35 5.93 10.71
CA ILE A 65 -0.93 5.59 11.36
C ILE A 65 -1.15 4.08 11.38
N SER A 66 -0.73 3.37 10.33
CA SER A 66 -0.84 1.91 10.24
C SER A 66 -2.27 1.37 10.44
N ASP A 67 -3.27 2.08 9.91
CA ASP A 67 -4.67 1.63 9.89
C ASP A 67 -4.92 0.69 8.70
N PRO A 68 -5.33 -0.58 8.94
CA PRO A 68 -5.57 -1.56 7.87
C PRO A 68 -6.61 -1.15 6.82
N THR A 69 -7.52 -0.23 7.15
CA THR A 69 -8.52 0.26 6.19
C THR A 69 -7.90 0.97 4.98
N ALA A 70 -6.66 1.46 5.10
CA ALA A 70 -5.90 2.07 4.01
C ALA A 70 -5.26 1.06 3.04
N ALA A 71 -5.21 -0.24 3.38
CA ALA A 71 -4.44 -1.23 2.63
C ALA A 71 -4.82 -1.28 1.14
N ALA A 72 -6.11 -1.27 0.82
CA ALA A 72 -6.56 -1.32 -0.58
C ALA A 72 -6.15 -0.07 -1.38
N ALA A 73 -6.20 1.12 -0.76
CA ALA A 73 -5.81 2.37 -1.41
C ALA A 73 -4.29 2.43 -1.63
N LEU A 74 -3.51 2.04 -0.62
CA LEU A 74 -2.05 1.96 -0.70
C LEU A 74 -1.60 0.94 -1.76
N ALA A 75 -2.29 -0.20 -1.89
CA ALA A 75 -1.96 -1.20 -2.90
C ALA A 75 -2.08 -0.67 -4.34
N VAL A 76 -3.02 0.24 -4.62
CA VAL A 76 -3.10 0.89 -5.94
C VAL A 76 -1.87 1.77 -6.20
N HIS A 77 -1.35 2.43 -5.16
CA HIS A 77 -0.23 3.36 -5.25
C HIS A 77 1.15 2.66 -5.25
N LEU A 78 1.17 1.32 -5.27
CA LEU A 78 2.34 0.57 -5.74
C LEU A 78 2.62 0.81 -7.23
N ASP A 79 1.64 1.32 -7.98
CA ASP A 79 1.78 1.72 -9.39
C ASP A 79 1.79 3.25 -9.60
N ASP A 80 2.06 4.03 -8.54
CA ASP A 80 2.17 5.48 -8.64
C ASP A 80 3.31 5.88 -9.61
N ASP A 81 3.16 6.98 -10.34
CA ASP A 81 4.20 7.47 -11.25
C ASP A 81 5.45 7.97 -10.50
N ASP A 82 5.27 8.47 -9.27
CA ASP A 82 6.34 8.92 -8.40
C ASP A 82 6.97 7.74 -7.62
N PRO A 83 8.28 7.47 -7.78
CA PRO A 83 8.95 6.34 -7.12
C PRO A 83 8.99 6.45 -5.59
N ASP A 84 8.99 7.66 -5.02
CA ASP A 84 9.01 7.85 -3.58
C ASP A 84 7.63 7.51 -2.97
N VAL A 85 6.55 7.80 -3.69
CA VAL A 85 5.19 7.38 -3.31
C VAL A 85 5.07 5.86 -3.36
N ARG A 86 5.58 5.21 -4.41
CA ARG A 86 5.60 3.74 -4.51
C ARG A 86 6.34 3.09 -3.34
N TRP A 87 7.49 3.65 -2.97
CA TRP A 87 8.28 3.16 -1.83
C TRP A 87 7.50 3.27 -0.51
N LEU A 88 6.90 4.42 -0.24
CA LEU A 88 6.10 4.62 0.98
C LEU A 88 4.87 3.72 1.02
N ALA A 89 4.18 3.55 -0.11
CA ALA A 89 3.04 2.64 -0.21
C ALA A 89 3.46 1.19 0.10
N ALA A 90 4.61 0.75 -0.41
CA ALA A 90 5.14 -0.58 -0.14
C ALA A 90 5.53 -0.77 1.34
N GLU A 91 6.20 0.21 1.95
CA GLU A 91 6.55 0.18 3.37
C GLU A 91 5.30 0.15 4.26
N ALA A 92 4.29 0.98 3.95
CA ALA A 92 3.02 0.99 4.66
C ALA A 92 2.33 -0.38 4.60
N LEU A 93 2.23 -0.98 3.41
CA LEU A 93 1.63 -2.30 3.25
C LEU A 93 2.40 -3.40 4.00
N ALA A 94 3.73 -3.32 4.03
CA ALA A 94 4.53 -4.26 4.81
C ALA A 94 4.29 -4.11 6.32
N GLN A 95 4.07 -2.88 6.82
CA GLN A 95 3.71 -2.61 8.21
C GLN A 95 2.31 -3.11 8.58
N LEU A 96 1.35 -3.00 7.65
CA LEU A 96 -0.04 -3.48 7.84
C LEU A 96 -0.17 -5.01 7.93
N GLY A 97 0.91 -5.77 7.74
CA GLY A 97 0.85 -7.21 7.99
C GLY A 97 -0.01 -7.96 6.97
N ASP A 98 -0.81 -8.92 7.44
CA ASP A 98 -1.58 -9.81 6.55
C ASP A 98 -2.64 -9.03 5.74
N ASP A 99 -3.15 -7.90 6.24
CA ASP A 99 -4.06 -7.02 5.51
C ASP A 99 -3.35 -6.35 4.33
N GLY A 100 -2.14 -5.83 4.56
CA GLY A 100 -1.30 -5.26 3.51
C GLY A 100 -0.84 -6.29 2.48
N LEU A 101 -0.50 -7.51 2.92
CA LEU A 101 -0.19 -8.62 2.02
C LEU A 101 -1.42 -8.97 1.16
N THR A 102 -2.59 -9.10 1.76
CA THR A 102 -3.84 -9.43 1.05
C THR A 102 -4.18 -8.38 0.01
N ALA A 103 -4.05 -7.09 0.35
CA ALA A 103 -4.27 -5.98 -0.58
C ALA A 103 -3.25 -5.99 -1.72
N THR A 104 -1.96 -6.26 -1.43
CA THR A 104 -0.91 -6.39 -2.45
C THR A 104 -1.18 -7.54 -3.41
N LEU A 105 -1.56 -8.72 -2.90
CA LEU A 105 -1.88 -9.86 -3.77
C LEU A 105 -3.13 -9.60 -4.63
N THR A 106 -4.12 -8.91 -4.07
CA THR A 106 -5.33 -8.52 -4.81
C THR A 106 -5.01 -7.51 -5.91
N GLY A 107 -4.15 -6.53 -5.61
CA GLY A 107 -3.65 -5.56 -6.60
C GLY A 107 -2.85 -6.25 -7.70
N ALA A 108 -2.01 -7.24 -7.36
CA ALA A 108 -1.19 -7.97 -8.31
C ALA A 108 -2.01 -8.68 -9.39
N ILE A 109 -3.18 -9.21 -9.04
CA ILE A 109 -4.10 -9.81 -10.02
C ILE A 109 -4.55 -8.79 -11.08
N ARG A 110 -4.65 -7.51 -10.72
CA ARG A 110 -5.18 -6.45 -11.59
C ARG A 110 -4.09 -5.62 -12.27
N LEU A 111 -2.95 -5.43 -11.62
CA LEU A 111 -1.94 -4.43 -11.96
C LEU A 111 -0.59 -5.03 -12.35
N ALA A 112 -0.43 -6.36 -12.38
CA ALA A 112 0.85 -6.99 -12.73
C ALA A 112 1.34 -6.71 -14.17
N THR A 113 0.50 -6.15 -15.05
CA THR A 113 0.95 -5.65 -16.36
C THR A 113 1.93 -4.48 -16.22
N SER A 114 1.84 -3.72 -15.13
CA SER A 114 2.81 -2.68 -14.81
C SER A 114 4.08 -3.24 -14.20
N ARG A 115 5.22 -2.82 -14.75
CA ARG A 115 6.54 -3.13 -14.21
C ARG A 115 6.80 -2.41 -12.90
N ASP A 116 6.29 -1.19 -12.74
CA ASP A 116 6.49 -0.41 -11.52
C ASP A 116 5.72 -1.04 -10.36
N TYR A 117 4.48 -1.47 -10.59
CA TYR A 117 3.73 -2.29 -9.65
C TYR A 117 4.51 -3.55 -9.25
N CYS A 118 5.01 -4.33 -10.21
CA CYS A 118 5.75 -5.57 -9.91
C CYS A 118 7.00 -5.32 -9.06
N ARG A 119 7.73 -4.23 -9.33
CA ARG A 119 8.92 -3.82 -8.57
C ARG A 119 8.55 -3.39 -7.14
N ALA A 120 7.49 -2.61 -6.98
CA ALA A 120 7.04 -2.16 -5.67
C ALA A 120 6.45 -3.33 -4.85
N ALA A 121 5.66 -4.20 -5.47
CA ALA A 121 5.15 -5.43 -4.85
C ALA A 121 6.28 -6.37 -4.41
N HIS A 122 7.36 -6.49 -5.20
CA HIS A 122 8.55 -7.24 -4.79
C HIS A 122 9.13 -6.70 -3.46
N HIS A 123 9.17 -5.37 -3.29
CA HIS A 123 9.62 -4.77 -2.03
C HIS A 123 8.70 -5.13 -0.84
N VAL A 124 7.38 -5.10 -1.05
CA VAL A 124 6.41 -5.54 -0.02
C VAL A 124 6.69 -6.99 0.39
N PHE A 125 6.84 -7.91 -0.56
CA PHE A 125 7.09 -9.33 -0.27
C PHE A 125 8.42 -9.55 0.44
N HIS A 126 9.46 -8.80 0.04
CA HIS A 126 10.76 -8.83 0.70
C HIS A 126 10.66 -8.39 2.17
N GLU A 127 10.03 -7.26 2.46
CA GLU A 127 9.87 -6.80 3.85
C GLU A 127 8.96 -7.70 4.68
N TYR A 128 7.93 -8.29 4.07
CA TYR A 128 7.10 -9.31 4.71
C TYR A 128 7.90 -10.54 5.13
N GLN A 129 8.77 -11.00 4.23
CA GLN A 129 9.69 -12.12 4.49
C GLN A 129 10.71 -11.76 5.57
N ARG A 130 11.27 -10.55 5.54
CA ARG A 130 12.26 -10.07 6.52
C ARG A 130 11.72 -10.08 7.95
N ARG A 131 10.41 -9.86 8.11
CA ARG A 131 9.69 -9.95 9.39
C ARG A 131 9.39 -11.40 9.82
N GLY A 132 9.92 -12.40 9.11
CA GLY A 132 9.87 -13.83 9.47
C GLY A 132 8.60 -14.57 9.05
N LYS A 133 7.78 -14.00 8.16
CA LYS A 133 6.48 -14.58 7.78
C LYS A 133 6.53 -15.31 6.44
N ARG A 134 6.01 -16.55 6.41
CA ARG A 134 5.67 -17.32 5.20
C ARG A 134 6.79 -17.32 4.12
N VAL A 135 8.03 -17.59 4.53
CA VAL A 135 9.26 -17.42 3.72
C VAL A 135 9.16 -18.05 2.32
N HIS A 136 8.71 -19.31 2.22
CA HIS A 136 8.60 -19.99 0.91
C HIS A 136 7.59 -19.31 -0.02
N LEU A 137 6.45 -18.86 0.51
CA LEU A 137 5.44 -18.15 -0.26
C LEU A 137 5.98 -16.82 -0.78
N MET A 138 6.65 -16.05 0.08
CA MET A 138 7.24 -14.77 -0.30
C MET A 138 8.34 -14.96 -1.34
N THR A 139 9.17 -16.00 -1.20
CA THR A 139 10.20 -16.33 -2.20
C THR A 139 9.59 -16.61 -3.58
N SER A 140 8.50 -17.38 -3.66
CA SER A 140 7.78 -17.63 -4.92
C SER A 140 7.26 -16.33 -5.55
N LEU A 141 6.61 -15.48 -4.75
CA LEU A 141 6.05 -14.21 -5.20
C LEU A 141 7.12 -13.25 -5.69
N MET A 142 8.25 -13.15 -4.99
CA MET A 142 9.39 -12.33 -5.42
C MET A 142 9.96 -12.82 -6.75
N GLN A 143 10.12 -14.14 -6.93
CA GLN A 143 10.56 -14.71 -8.22
C GLN A 143 9.56 -14.39 -9.34
N ALA A 144 8.26 -14.43 -9.06
CA ALA A 144 7.23 -14.09 -10.04
C ALA A 144 7.25 -12.60 -10.45
N CYS A 145 7.65 -11.69 -9.54
CA CYS A 145 7.80 -10.26 -9.84
C CYS A 145 8.96 -9.93 -10.79
N VAL A 146 10.07 -10.69 -10.70
CA VAL A 146 11.32 -10.40 -11.46
C VAL A 146 11.57 -11.38 -12.61
N GLY A 147 10.69 -12.36 -12.79
CA GLY A 147 10.77 -13.36 -13.85
C GLY A 147 10.58 -12.79 -15.26
N PRO A 148 10.70 -13.63 -16.29
CA PRO A 148 10.63 -13.20 -17.69
C PRO A 148 9.27 -12.63 -18.11
N GLN A 149 8.17 -13.02 -17.45
CA GLN A 149 6.81 -12.55 -17.76
C GLN A 149 5.99 -12.26 -16.49
N PRO A 150 6.32 -11.21 -15.70
CA PRO A 150 5.65 -10.92 -14.43
C PRO A 150 4.14 -10.71 -14.59
N ALA A 151 3.73 -10.09 -15.70
CA ALA A 151 2.33 -9.86 -16.04
C ALA A 151 1.49 -11.15 -16.14
N LEU A 152 2.12 -12.30 -16.36
CA LEU A 152 1.46 -13.61 -16.41
C LEU A 152 1.72 -14.41 -15.13
N SER A 153 2.96 -14.47 -14.65
CA SER A 153 3.34 -15.30 -13.50
C SER A 153 2.83 -14.75 -12.18
N LEU A 154 2.91 -13.44 -11.97
CA LEU A 154 2.58 -12.82 -10.69
C LEU A 154 1.08 -12.94 -10.35
N PRO A 155 0.11 -12.70 -11.26
CA PRO A 155 -1.30 -12.91 -10.96
C PRO A 155 -1.62 -14.35 -10.56
N VAL A 156 -1.01 -15.33 -11.21
CA VAL A 156 -1.23 -16.76 -10.93
C VAL A 156 -0.70 -17.11 -9.53
N GLU A 157 0.51 -16.69 -9.21
CA GLU A 157 1.10 -16.91 -7.88
C GLU A 157 0.35 -16.14 -6.79
N ALA A 158 -0.09 -14.91 -7.07
CA ALA A 158 -0.89 -14.12 -6.15
C ALA A 158 -2.25 -14.76 -5.85
N PHE A 159 -2.92 -15.29 -6.88
CA PHE A 159 -4.16 -16.03 -6.72
C PHE A 159 -3.96 -17.27 -5.84
N ARG A 160 -2.91 -18.08 -6.08
CA ARG A 160 -2.58 -19.24 -5.23
C ARG A 160 -2.30 -18.82 -3.78
N ALA A 161 -1.55 -17.74 -3.58
CA ALA A 161 -1.21 -17.21 -2.27
C ALA A 161 -2.45 -16.78 -1.46
N LEU A 162 -3.40 -16.09 -2.09
CA LEU A 162 -4.68 -15.69 -1.45
C LEU A 162 -5.48 -16.90 -0.96
N PHE A 163 -5.52 -17.96 -1.76
CA PHE A 163 -6.20 -19.20 -1.37
C PHE A 163 -5.52 -19.90 -0.19
N GLN A 164 -4.18 -19.96 -0.18
CA GLN A 164 -3.42 -20.47 0.97
C GLN A 164 -3.63 -19.62 2.24
N LEU A 165 -3.73 -18.30 2.11
CA LEU A 165 -4.05 -17.38 3.22
C LEU A 165 -5.42 -17.67 3.83
N GLN A 166 -6.41 -18.05 3.01
CA GLN A 166 -7.77 -18.39 3.43
C GLN A 166 -7.94 -19.84 3.91
N GLY A 167 -6.86 -20.65 3.96
CA GLY A 167 -6.93 -22.06 4.34
C GLY A 167 -7.66 -22.95 3.32
N LYS A 168 -7.85 -22.47 2.08
CA LYS A 168 -8.48 -23.21 0.98
C LYS A 168 -7.41 -23.48 -0.06
N VAL A 169 -6.74 -24.63 -0.03
CA VAL A 169 -5.73 -24.93 -1.06
C VAL A 169 -6.45 -25.20 -2.39
N PRO A 170 -6.15 -24.49 -3.49
CA PRO A 170 -6.70 -24.83 -4.79
C PRO A 170 -5.97 -26.09 -5.28
N ALA A 171 -6.74 -27.07 -5.75
CA ALA A 171 -6.18 -28.32 -6.29
C ALA A 171 -5.08 -28.02 -7.32
N PRO A 172 -4.00 -28.80 -7.37
CA PRO A 172 -2.97 -28.60 -8.38
C PRO A 172 -3.62 -28.68 -9.77
N ILE A 173 -3.34 -27.68 -10.60
CA ILE A 173 -3.73 -27.73 -12.02
C ILE A 173 -2.87 -28.84 -12.62
N ALA A 174 -3.48 -30.02 -12.81
CA ALA A 174 -2.87 -31.11 -13.54
C ALA A 174 -2.72 -30.66 -15.00
N CYS A 175 -1.46 -30.64 -15.48
CA CYS A 175 -1.14 -30.56 -16.90
C CYS A 175 -1.47 -31.88 -17.60
#